data_AF-A0A953Z353-F1
#
_entry.id   AF-A0A953Z353-F1
#
_cell.length_a   1.000
_cell.length_b   1.000
_cell.length_c   1.000
_cell.angle_alpha   90.00
_cell.angle_beta   90.00
_cell.angle_gamma   90.00
#
_symmetry.space_group_name_H-M   'P 1'
#
loop_
_entity.id
_entity.type
_entity.pdbx_description
1 polymer ?
#
loop_
_entity_poly.entity_id
_entity_poly.type
_entity_poly.pdbx_seq_one_letter_code
_entity_poly.pdbx_strand_id
1 'polypeptide(L)'
;MHGYGSVLSRFGVDGLTREYAVVAALMLMDAQPQLKGHVQGAVNLGGDADQLWQLFQTVRKLFEANALFDRCRETFESVIGKKASDMSFEEEQSMKWL
;
A
#
# COMPACT_ATOMS: atom_id res chain seq x y z
N MET A 1 4.93 5.15 -28.84
CA MET A 1 4.99 4.56 -27.49
C MET A 1 5.98 5.38 -26.65
N HIS A 2 5.54 6.48 -26.02
CA HIS A 2 6.45 7.48 -25.37
C HIS A 2 6.04 7.88 -23.94
N GLY A 3 5.12 7.16 -23.28
CA GLY A 3 4.58 7.57 -21.98
C GLY A 3 5.35 7.05 -20.75
N TYR A 4 5.61 5.75 -20.67
CA TYR A 4 6.04 5.13 -19.41
C TYR A 4 7.51 5.41 -19.07
N GLY A 5 8.42 5.16 -20.02
CA GLY A 5 9.86 5.35 -19.81
C GLY A 5 10.28 6.80 -19.62
N SER A 6 9.53 7.77 -20.14
CA SER A 6 9.83 9.21 -20.01
C SER A 6 9.36 9.80 -18.68
N VAL A 7 8.33 9.22 -18.05
CA VAL A 7 7.82 9.63 -16.73
C VAL A 7 8.65 9.00 -15.62
N LEU A 8 8.99 7.72 -15.74
CA LEU A 8 9.79 6.99 -14.74
C LEU A 8 11.26 7.42 -14.72
N SER A 9 11.80 7.93 -15.84
CA SER A 9 13.18 8.42 -15.92
C SER A 9 13.36 9.88 -15.53
N ARG A 10 12.30 10.58 -15.09
CA ARG A 10 12.42 11.97 -14.63
C ARG A 10 13.31 12.03 -13.38
N PHE A 11 14.36 12.85 -13.45
CA PHE A 11 15.21 13.14 -12.30
C PHE A 11 14.44 13.95 -11.24
N GLY A 12 14.79 13.77 -9.96
CA GLY A 12 14.27 14.56 -8.84
C GLY A 12 13.27 13.85 -7.91
N VAL A 13 12.77 12.66 -8.29
CA VAL A 13 12.01 11.78 -7.39
C VAL A 13 12.49 10.36 -7.61
N ASP A 14 13.00 9.72 -6.54
CA ASP A 14 13.49 8.35 -6.58
C ASP A 14 12.36 7.34 -6.82
N GLY A 15 12.72 6.11 -7.17
CA GLY A 15 11.76 5.07 -7.52
C GLY A 15 10.79 4.72 -6.38
N LEU A 16 11.27 4.68 -5.14
CA LEU A 16 10.43 4.31 -3.99
C LEU A 16 9.41 5.41 -3.68
N THR A 17 9.86 6.68 -3.68
CA THR A 17 8.96 7.82 -3.52
C THR A 17 7.87 7.85 -4.60
N ARG A 18 8.20 7.44 -5.84
CA ARG A 18 7.21 7.30 -6.92
C ARG A 18 6.20 6.20 -6.62
N GLU A 19 6.64 5.03 -6.18
CA GLU A 19 5.73 3.95 -5.83
C GLU A 19 4.75 4.38 -4.72
N TYR A 20 5.20 5.07 -3.68
CA TYR A 20 4.30 5.61 -2.66
C TYR A 20 3.27 6.61 -3.22
N ALA A 21 3.68 7.49 -4.11
CA ALA A 21 2.75 8.42 -4.76
C ALA A 21 1.71 7.68 -5.63
N VAL A 22 2.13 6.64 -6.36
CA VAL A 22 1.25 5.83 -7.20
C VAL A 22 0.29 5.00 -6.35
N VAL A 23 0.78 4.34 -5.29
CA VAL A 23 -0.04 3.59 -4.32
C VAL A 23 -1.12 4.50 -3.72
N ALA A 24 -0.75 5.72 -3.30
CA ALA A 24 -1.70 6.69 -2.76
C ALA A 24 -2.82 7.05 -3.77
N ALA A 25 -2.45 7.29 -5.02
CA ALA A 25 -3.41 7.59 -6.08
C ALA A 25 -4.33 6.40 -6.38
N LEU A 26 -3.78 5.19 -6.48
CA LEU A 26 -4.53 3.98 -6.82
C LEU A 26 -5.53 3.57 -5.74
N MET A 27 -5.25 3.88 -4.46
CA MET A 27 -6.24 3.69 -3.40
C MET A 27 -7.51 4.53 -3.63
N LEU A 28 -7.34 5.78 -4.07
CA LEU A 28 -8.48 6.69 -4.34
C LEU A 28 -9.21 6.35 -5.64
N MET A 29 -8.50 5.75 -6.61
CA MET A 29 -9.07 5.27 -7.86
C MET A 29 -9.73 3.90 -7.75
N ASP A 30 -9.60 3.23 -6.59
CA ASP A 30 -10.17 1.90 -6.32
C ASP A 30 -9.73 0.83 -7.34
N ALA A 31 -8.45 0.88 -7.74
CA ALA A 31 -7.85 0.09 -8.80
C ALA A 31 -7.02 -1.09 -8.25
N GLN A 32 -7.69 -2.11 -7.71
CA GLN A 32 -7.06 -3.17 -6.91
C GLN A 32 -5.94 -3.97 -7.60
N PRO A 33 -6.06 -4.39 -8.89
CA PRO A 33 -4.99 -5.11 -9.57
C PRO A 33 -3.69 -4.30 -9.69
N GLN A 34 -3.82 -3.00 -9.98
CA GLN A 34 -2.69 -2.09 -10.09
C GLN A 34 -2.13 -1.79 -8.69
N LEU A 35 -3.01 -1.55 -7.72
CA LEU A 35 -2.61 -1.31 -6.34
C LEU A 35 -1.74 -2.46 -5.81
N LYS A 36 -2.16 -3.72 -6.04
CA LYS A 36 -1.39 -4.90 -5.65
C LYS A 36 0.02 -4.89 -6.25
N GLY A 37 0.13 -4.62 -7.56
CA GLY A 37 1.40 -4.58 -8.27
C GLY A 37 2.34 -3.48 -7.75
N HIS A 38 1.79 -2.30 -7.45
CA HIS A 38 2.56 -1.14 -6.97
C HIS A 38 2.93 -1.24 -5.48
N VAL A 39 2.10 -1.86 -4.64
CA VAL A 39 2.50 -2.20 -3.26
C VAL A 39 3.67 -3.20 -3.28
N GLN A 40 3.60 -4.24 -4.13
CA GLN A 40 4.72 -5.17 -4.30
C GLN A 40 5.96 -4.48 -4.89
N GLY A 41 5.77 -3.55 -5.83
CA GLY A 41 6.83 -2.73 -6.40
C GLY A 41 7.57 -1.90 -5.35
N ALA A 42 6.84 -1.24 -4.46
CA ALA A 42 7.41 -0.50 -3.33
C ALA A 42 8.27 -1.39 -2.43
N VAL A 43 7.76 -2.58 -2.05
CA VAL A 43 8.51 -3.56 -1.26
C VAL A 43 9.78 -4.01 -1.97
N ASN A 44 9.70 -4.30 -3.26
CA ASN A 44 10.86 -4.73 -4.06
C ASN A 44 11.95 -3.64 -4.18
N LEU A 45 11.57 -2.36 -4.05
CA LEU A 45 12.50 -1.23 -4.01
C LEU A 45 13.06 -0.96 -2.59
N GLY A 46 12.75 -1.81 -1.61
CA GLY A 46 13.20 -1.69 -0.23
C GLY A 46 12.30 -0.82 0.65
N GLY A 47 11.08 -0.52 0.20
CA GLY A 47 10.07 0.15 1.01
C GLY A 47 9.66 -0.68 2.22
N ASP A 48 9.53 -0.01 3.36
CA ASP A 48 9.13 -0.65 4.60
C ASP A 48 7.61 -0.89 4.67
N ALA A 49 7.21 -2.04 5.23
CA ALA A 49 5.81 -2.44 5.32
C ALA A 49 5.03 -1.54 6.30
N ASP A 50 5.66 -1.11 7.41
CA ASP A 50 5.01 -0.20 8.36
C ASP A 50 4.78 1.18 7.73
N GLN A 51 5.71 1.67 6.90
CA GLN A 51 5.52 2.90 6.13
C GLN A 51 4.38 2.81 5.11
N LEU A 52 4.21 1.66 4.43
CA LEU A 52 3.07 1.42 3.54
C LEU A 52 1.74 1.44 4.30
N TRP A 53 1.69 0.77 5.45
CA TRP A 53 0.51 0.80 6.30
C TRP A 53 0.21 2.21 6.83
N GLN A 54 1.25 2.98 7.18
CA GLN A 54 1.10 4.37 7.59
C GLN A 54 0.57 5.25 6.45
N LEU A 55 1.02 5.01 5.21
CA LEU A 55 0.50 5.68 4.02
C LEU A 55 -1.00 5.37 3.84
N PHE A 56 -1.39 4.08 3.90
CA PHE A 56 -2.80 3.67 3.84
C PHE A 56 -3.64 4.41 4.88
N GLN A 57 -3.22 4.42 6.14
CA GLN A 57 -3.96 5.09 7.21
C GLN A 57 -4.03 6.61 7.02
N THR A 58 -2.96 7.22 6.52
CA THR A 58 -2.91 8.66 6.23
C THR A 58 -3.90 9.03 5.14
N VAL A 59 -3.89 8.32 4.02
CA VAL A 59 -4.82 8.56 2.91
C VAL A 59 -6.25 8.29 3.36
N ARG A 60 -6.53 7.17 4.03
CA ARG A 60 -7.87 6.86 4.57
C ARG A 60 -8.39 7.98 5.46
N LYS A 61 -7.55 8.52 6.36
CA LYS A 61 -7.92 9.62 7.26
C LYS A 61 -8.17 10.94 6.51
N LEU A 62 -7.37 11.25 5.50
CA LEU A 62 -7.50 12.49 4.73
C LEU A 62 -8.82 12.58 3.93
N PHE A 63 -9.36 11.45 3.52
CA PHE A 63 -10.55 11.41 2.66
C PHE A 63 -11.84 11.02 3.40
N GLU A 64 -11.81 10.83 4.73
CA GLU A 64 -12.96 10.47 5.60
C GLU A 64 -13.84 9.28 5.12
N ALA A 65 -13.38 8.52 4.10
CA ALA A 65 -14.20 7.59 3.35
C ALA A 65 -13.99 6.13 3.80
N ASN A 66 -14.44 5.77 5.01
CA ASN A 66 -14.10 4.47 5.61
C ASN A 66 -14.44 3.23 4.74
N ALA A 67 -15.58 3.23 4.02
CA ALA A 67 -16.00 2.08 3.21
C ALA A 67 -15.26 1.93 1.87
N LEU A 68 -14.62 3.00 1.35
CA LEU A 68 -13.86 2.94 0.10
C LEU A 68 -12.58 2.11 0.25
N PHE A 69 -12.02 2.06 1.46
CA PHE A 69 -10.70 1.50 1.71
C PHE A 69 -10.71 0.04 2.15
N ASP A 70 -11.87 -0.61 2.31
CA ASP A 70 -11.90 -2.01 2.74
C ASP A 70 -11.21 -2.93 1.71
N ARG A 71 -11.50 -2.76 0.42
CA ARG A 71 -10.81 -3.51 -0.64
C ARG A 71 -9.33 -3.14 -0.76
N CYS A 72 -9.00 -1.87 -0.49
CA CYS A 72 -7.60 -1.44 -0.45
C CYS A 72 -6.87 -2.14 0.71
N ARG A 73 -7.50 -2.28 1.88
CA ARG A 73 -6.94 -3.01 3.04
C ARG A 73 -6.68 -4.46 2.67
N GLU A 74 -7.67 -5.15 2.09
CA GLU A 74 -7.52 -6.54 1.63
C GLU A 74 -6.35 -6.70 0.64
N THR A 75 -6.20 -5.74 -0.28
CA THR A 75 -5.06 -5.73 -1.21
C THR A 75 -3.73 -5.59 -0.49
N PHE A 76 -3.61 -4.68 0.48
CA PHE A 76 -2.40 -4.53 1.30
C PHE A 76 -2.09 -5.80 2.10
N GLU A 77 -3.08 -6.37 2.78
CA GLU A 77 -2.94 -7.63 3.53
C GLU A 77 -2.44 -8.77 2.64
N SER A 78 -2.89 -8.83 1.39
CA SER A 78 -2.47 -9.87 0.43
C SER A 78 -1.00 -9.76 -0.02
N VAL A 79 -0.35 -8.61 0.18
CA VAL A 79 1.03 -8.35 -0.26
C VAL A 79 2.00 -8.29 0.91
N ILE A 80 1.65 -7.52 1.95
CA ILE A 80 2.53 -7.22 3.08
C ILE A 80 2.05 -7.80 4.41
N GLY A 81 1.00 -8.63 4.39
CA GLY A 81 0.40 -9.23 5.58
C GLY A 81 -0.40 -8.24 6.42
N LYS A 82 -1.08 -8.75 7.44
CA LYS A 82 -1.86 -7.92 8.37
C LYS A 82 -0.93 -7.05 9.20
N LYS A 83 -1.33 -5.79 9.41
CA LYS A 83 -0.68 -4.94 10.40
C LYS A 83 -0.92 -5.53 11.80
N ALA A 84 0.12 -5.65 12.62
CA ALA A 84 0.00 -6.22 13.97
C ALA A 84 -1.07 -5.50 14.83
N SER A 85 -1.27 -4.19 14.63
CA SER A 85 -2.31 -3.42 15.34
C SER A 85 -3.74 -3.72 14.90
N ASP A 86 -3.92 -4.41 13.78
CA ASP A 86 -5.20 -4.71 13.17
C ASP A 86 -5.53 -6.21 13.29
N MET A 87 -4.67 -6.99 13.98
CA MET A 87 -4.97 -8.37 14.36
C MET A 87 -6.17 -8.40 15.30
N SER A 88 -7.12 -9.27 15.03
CA SER A 88 -8.17 -9.53 16.02
C SER A 88 -7.54 -10.17 17.25
N PHE A 89 -8.18 -10.01 18.42
CA PHE A 89 -7.76 -10.67 19.66
C PHE A 89 -7.59 -12.19 19.49
N GLU A 90 -8.37 -12.81 18.61
CA GLU A 90 -8.32 -14.25 18.32
C GLU A 90 -7.07 -14.62 17.49
N GLU A 91 -6.67 -13.76 16.56
CA GLU A 91 -5.47 -13.94 15.74
C GLU A 91 -4.20 -13.76 16.59
N GLU A 92 -4.23 -12.83 17.54
CA GLU A 92 -3.17 -12.60 18.52
C GLU A 92 -3.00 -13.80 19.48
N GLN A 93 -4.11 -14.40 19.91
CA GLN A 93 -4.13 -15.60 20.75
C GLN A 93 -3.60 -16.83 20.03
N SER A 94 -3.91 -17.00 18.74
CA SER A 94 -3.46 -18.14 17.92
C SER A 94 -1.93 -18.14 17.72
N MET A 95 -1.33 -16.95 17.59
CA MET A 95 0.13 -16.80 17.43
C MET A 95 0.93 -16.97 18.72
N LYS A 96 0.29 -16.90 19.89
CA LYS A 96 0.96 -17.02 21.20
C LYS A 96 1.40 -18.44 21.57
N TRP A 97 0.97 -19.45 20.80
CA TRP A 97 1.22 -20.86 21.07
C TRP A 97 2.01 -21.57 19.95
N LEU A 98 2.65 -20.80 19.07
CA LEU A 98 3.67 -21.24 18.10
C LEU A 98 5.07 -20.96 18.65
#